data_AF-A0A959QD40-F1
#
_entry.id   AF-A0A959QD40-F1
#
_cell.length_a   1.000
_cell.length_b   1.000
_cell.length_c   1.000
_cell.angle_alpha   90.00
_cell.angle_beta   90.00
_cell.angle_gamma   90.00
#
_symmetry.space_group_name_H-M   'P 1'
#
loop_
_entity.id
_entity.type
_entity.pdbx_description
1 polymer ?
#
loop_
_entity_poly.entity_id
_entity_poly.type
_entity_poly.pdbx_seq_one_letter_code
_entity_poly.pdbx_strand_id
1 'polypeptide(L)' 'LYNNIGNCYRMKKDYRQALSNCRLALEMRLERFGDQHREVADSYNDLGLYYEEVGDYEEAL' A
#
# COMPACT_ATOMS: atom_id res chain seq x y z
N LEU A 1 1.22 -14.75 1.60
CA LEU A 1 1.16 -14.78 0.12
C LEU A 1 1.07 -13.39 -0.53
N TYR A 2 0.75 -12.32 0.22
CA TYR A 2 0.65 -10.94 -0.32
C TYR A 2 2.00 -10.22 -0.52
N ASN A 3 3.02 -10.54 0.30
CA ASN A 3 4.35 -9.91 0.20
C ASN A 3 5.05 -10.12 -1.17
N ASN A 4 4.65 -11.13 -1.93
CA ASN A 4 5.20 -11.40 -3.26
C ASN A 4 4.52 -10.56 -4.35
N ILE A 5 3.27 -10.15 -4.15
CA ILE A 5 2.52 -9.33 -5.10
C ILE A 5 3.05 -7.89 -5.07
N GLY A 6 3.29 -7.34 -3.87
CA GLY A 6 3.89 -6.01 -3.73
C GLY A 6 5.26 -5.88 -4.41
N ASN A 7 6.10 -6.91 -4.31
CA ASN A 7 7.40 -6.93 -5.00
C ASN A 7 7.30 -7.02 -6.53
N CYS A 8 6.32 -7.75 -7.08
CA CYS A 8 6.09 -7.81 -8.53
C CYS A 8 5.67 -6.45 -9.11
N TYR A 9 4.90 -5.65 -8.38
CA TYR A 9 4.50 -4.31 -8.83
C TYR A 9 5.68 -3.31 -8.82
N ARG A 10 6.55 -3.39 -7.81
CA ARG A 10 7.80 -2.59 -7.75
C ARG A 10 8.68 -2.77 -8.99
N MET A 11 8.73 -3.98 -9.56
CA MET A 11 9.52 -4.25 -10.76
C MET A 11 8.88 -3.74 -12.06
N LYS A 12 7.56 -3.51 -12.09
CA LYS A 12 6.84 -3.05 -13.30
C LYS A 12 6.74 -1.53 -13.43
N LYS A 13 7.21 -0.75 -12.44
CA LYS A 13 7.02 0.71 -12.35
C LYS A 13 5.56 1.18 -12.42
N ASP A 14 4.60 0.27 -12.27
CA ASP A 14 3.17 0.61 -12.30
C ASP A 14 2.67 0.95 -10.89
N TYR A 15 3.37 1.90 -10.27
CA TYR A 15 3.16 2.29 -8.88
C TYR A 15 1.78 2.92 -8.65
N ARG A 16 1.14 3.51 -9.68
CA ARG A 16 -0.25 4.00 -9.57
C ARG A 16 -1.25 2.86 -9.38
N GLN A 17 -1.09 1.76 -10.12
CA GLN A 17 -1.92 0.58 -9.89
C GLN A 17 -1.63 -0.05 -8.53
N ALA A 18 -0.36 -0.11 -8.12
CA ALA A 18 0.02 -0.62 -6.80
C ALA A 18 -0.64 0.19 -5.67
N LEU A 19 -0.57 1.53 -5.74
CA LEU A 19 -1.23 2.45 -4.80
C LEU A 19 -2.74 2.22 -4.73
N SER A 20 -3.41 2.11 -5.88
CA SER A 20 -4.86 1.87 -5.93
C SER A 20 -5.24 0.55 -5.24
N ASN A 21 -4.51 -0.53 -5.53
CA ASN A 21 -4.74 -1.82 -4.88
C ASN A 21 -4.42 -1.79 -3.38
N CYS A 22 -3.37 -1.07 -2.97
CA CYS A 22 -3.01 -0.92 -1.56
C CYS A 22 -4.07 -0.13 -0.77
N ARG A 23 -4.63 0.94 -1.36
CA ARG A 23 -5.75 1.70 -0.77
C ARG A 23 -6.99 0.82 -0.60
N LEU A 24 -7.34 0.02 -1.61
CA LEU A 24 -8.46 -0.92 -1.53
C LEU A 24 -8.25 -1.97 -0.43
N ALA A 25 -7.02 -2.50 -0.31
CA ALA A 25 -6.65 -3.46 0.73
C ALA A 25 -6.71 -2.83 2.13
N LEU A 26 -6.27 -1.58 2.27
CA LEU A 26 -6.36 -0.81 3.52
C LEU A 26 -7.82 -0.64 3.95
N GLU A 27 -8.72 -0.24 3.05
CA GLU A 27 -10.14 -0.04 3.34
C GLU A 27 -10.79 -1.34 3.84
N MET A 28 -10.60 -2.45 3.13
CA MET A 28 -11.11 -3.76 3.56
C MET A 28 -10.54 -4.22 4.91
N ARG A 29 -9.26 -3.93 5.18
CA ARG A 29 -8.62 -4.29 6.46
C ARG A 29 -9.12 -3.40 7.60
N LEU A 30 -9.36 -2.12 7.35
CA LEU A 30 -9.97 -1.20 8.31
C LEU A 30 -11.39 -1.63 8.67
N GLU A 31 -12.23 -1.95 7.67
CA GLU A 31 -13.60 -2.44 7.92
C GLU A 31 -13.61 -3.75 8.70
N ARG A 32 -12.67 -4.65 8.42
CA ARG A 32 -12.66 -6.00 9.00
C ARG A 32 -12.00 -6.08 10.38
N PHE A 33 -10.93 -5.31 10.60
CA PHE A 33 -10.07 -5.48 11.77
C PHE A 33 -9.94 -4.22 12.63
N GLY A 34 -10.35 -3.07 12.12
CA GLY A 34 -10.10 -1.78 12.77
C GLY A 34 -8.67 -1.27 12.56
N ASP A 35 -8.45 -0.03 12.97
CA ASP A 35 -7.23 0.76 12.77
C ASP A 35 -5.98 0.23 13.48
N GLN A 36 -6.13 -0.46 14.61
CA GLN A 36 -5.00 -0.94 15.43
C GLN A 36 -4.47 -2.32 15.00
N HIS A 37 -5.03 -2.94 13.96
CA HIS A 37 -4.61 -4.25 13.53
C HIS A 37 -3.27 -4.20 12.76
N ARG A 38 -2.39 -5.18 12.99
CA ARG A 38 -1.07 -5.25 12.32
C ARG A 38 -1.18 -5.15 10.80
N GLU A 39 -2.17 -5.80 10.19
CA GLU A 39 -2.34 -5.76 8.73
C GLU A 39 -2.69 -4.36 8.20
N VAL A 40 -3.34 -3.53 9.01
CA VAL A 40 -3.61 -2.13 8.67
C VAL A 40 -2.31 -1.32 8.71
N ALA A 41 -1.47 -1.54 9.72
CA ALA A 41 -0.14 -0.92 9.79
C ALA A 41 0.76 -1.33 8.62
N ASP A 42 0.71 -2.61 8.21
CA ASP A 42 1.46 -3.10 7.04
C ASP A 42 1.00 -2.39 5.75
N SER A 43 -0.31 -2.17 5.56
CA SER A 43 -0.83 -1.40 4.42
C SER A 43 -0.33 0.05 4.40
N TYR A 44 -0.23 0.72 5.55
CA TYR A 44 0.30 2.08 5.63
C TYR A 44 1.78 2.15 5.26
N ASN A 45 2.58 1.18 5.70
CA ASN A 45 3.99 1.07 5.30
C ASN A 45 4.13 0.88 3.78
N ASP A 46 3.32 -0.01 3.20
CA ASP A 46 3.35 -0.27 1.75
C ASP A 46 2.97 1.00 0.96
N LEU A 47 1.95 1.74 1.41
CA LEU A 47 1.57 3.04 0.83
C LEU A 47 2.73 4.05 0.85
N GLY A 48 3.38 4.23 2.00
CA GLY A 48 4.52 5.15 2.13
C GLY A 48 5.67 4.82 1.19
N LEU A 49 6.01 3.53 1.07
CA LEU A 49 7.04 3.06 0.14
C LEU A 49 6.66 3.32 -1.33
N TYR A 50 5.39 3.12 -1.70
CA TYR A 50 4.96 3.40 -3.06
C TYR A 50 4.94 4.89 -3.38
N TYR A 51 4.60 5.75 -2.42
CA TYR A 51 4.68 7.20 -2.63
C TYR A 51 6.13 7.70 -2.79
N GLU A 52 7.06 7.20 -1.99
CA GLU A 52 8.49 7.49 -2.14
C GLU A 52 8.98 7.14 -3.56
N GLU A 53 8.55 6.00 -4.09
CA GLU A 53 8.92 5.53 -5.43
C GLU A 53 8.24 6.29 -6.58
N VAL A 54 7.04 6.86 -6.37
CA VAL A 54 6.35 7.71 -7.36
C VAL A 54 6.92 9.13 -7.39
N GLY A 55 7.57 9.57 -6.31
CA GLY A 55 8.06 10.93 -6.15
C GLY A 55 6.94 11.96 -5.88
N ASP A 56 5.71 11.50 -5.68
CA ASP A 56 4.57 12.32 -5.21
C ASP A 56 4.56 12.33 -3.68
N TYR A 57 5.50 13.08 -3.11
CA TYR A 57 5.62 13.23 -1.66
C TYR A 57 4.46 14.01 -1.02
N GLU A 58 3.67 14.75 -1.82
CA GLU A 58 2.52 15.53 -1.32
C GLU A 58 1.34 14.65 -0.89
N GLU A 59 1.22 13.42 -1.41
CA GLU A 59 0.15 12.48 -1.03
C GLU A 59 0.61 11.43 -0.01
N ALA A 60 1.88 11.48 0.40
CA ALA A 60 2.48 10.57 1.38
C ALA A 60 2.31 11.05 2.83
N LEU A 61 1.95 12.33 3.02
CA LEU A 61 2.00 13.10 4.28
C LEU A 61 0.58 13.36 4.81
#